data_AF-A0AAJ6BCS6-F1
#
_entry.id   AF-A0AAJ6BCS6-F1
#
_cell.length_a   1.000
_cell.length_b   1.000
_cell.length_c   1.000
_cell.angle_alpha   90.00
_cell.angle_beta   90.00
_cell.angle_gamma   90.00
#
_symmetry.space_group_name_H-M   'P 1'
#
loop_
_entity.id
_entity.type
_entity.pdbx_description
1 polymer ?
#
loop_
_entity_poly.entity_id
_entity_poly.type
_entity_poly.pdbx_seq_one_letter_code
_entity_poly.pdbx_strand_id
1 'polypeptide(L)'
;MRNLMLLAMLAAPLAQAESLEVAANSMLRLPDKSASVHFTHLRVADAATLLLPASLAQLKVDQLELGRDARIAIAPSDSPLLIEARSARLGEGSEFTATGAAGSYQRAARSGRSLDLKLTEVDAERVVIDARGGAGAPGYVGLDGGNGQAGGCTWGQASRGANGDDGGNGHDGAPGGRIRLSVPQGFAQERVVVRLDGGAPGKPGAAGKAGKGGASKGCLVYSTDAGANGRPGQPGQPGLAGAAGELILQHL
;
A
#
# COMPACT_ATOMS: atom_id res chain seq x y z
N MET A 1 48.21 -22.76 54.61
CA MET A 1 47.04 -21.86 54.55
C MET A 1 47.23 -21.02 53.29
N ARG A 2 46.85 -21.50 52.10
CA ARG A 2 45.51 -21.80 51.56
C ARG A 2 44.72 -20.50 51.31
N ASN A 3 44.41 -20.29 50.02
CA ASN A 3 43.50 -19.28 49.44
C ASN A 3 44.13 -17.91 49.14
N LEU A 4 44.48 -17.65 47.87
CA LEU A 4 44.33 -16.34 47.20
C LEU A 4 44.89 -16.38 45.76
N MET A 5 44.38 -17.28 44.90
CA MET A 5 44.64 -17.23 43.44
C MET A 5 43.49 -17.86 42.65
N LEU A 6 42.26 -17.42 42.87
CA LEU A 6 41.09 -17.85 42.08
C LEU A 6 40.00 -16.79 42.21
N LEU A 7 40.04 -15.72 41.41
CA LEU A 7 38.91 -14.81 41.14
C LEU A 7 39.32 -13.74 40.11
N ALA A 8 39.54 -14.15 38.86
CA ALA A 8 39.74 -13.22 37.74
C ALA A 8 39.17 -13.78 36.42
N MET A 9 37.99 -14.42 36.46
CA MET A 9 37.37 -15.01 35.26
C MET A 9 35.83 -14.93 35.22
N LEU A 10 35.20 -13.89 35.77
CA LEU A 10 33.75 -13.69 35.54
C LEU A 10 33.38 -12.21 35.47
N ALA A 11 33.62 -11.60 34.32
CA ALA A 11 32.89 -10.42 33.86
C ALA A 11 33.11 -10.21 32.35
N ALA A 12 32.82 -11.23 31.55
CA ALA A 12 32.49 -10.96 30.15
C ALA A 12 31.02 -10.52 30.14
N PRO A 13 30.68 -9.27 29.84
CA PRO A 13 29.33 -8.97 29.41
C PRO A 13 29.10 -9.80 28.13
N LEU A 14 28.15 -10.73 28.20
CA LEU A 14 27.61 -11.38 27.02
C LEU A 14 27.10 -10.26 26.11
N ALA A 15 27.90 -9.86 25.13
CA ALA A 15 27.40 -9.22 23.94
C ALA A 15 26.43 -10.24 23.34
N GLN A 16 25.13 -10.10 23.64
CA GLN A 16 24.08 -10.74 22.88
C GLN A 16 24.36 -10.31 21.45
N ALA A 17 24.87 -11.23 20.62
CA ALA A 17 24.94 -11.00 19.19
C ALA A 17 23.49 -10.77 18.77
N GLU A 18 23.13 -9.52 18.46
CA GLU A 18 21.81 -9.14 17.98
C GLU A 18 21.67 -9.72 16.56
N SER A 19 21.45 -11.03 16.54
CA SER A 19 21.23 -11.85 15.37
C SER A 19 19.74 -12.11 15.27
N LEU A 20 19.19 -11.91 14.08
CA LEU A 20 17.80 -12.16 13.80
C LEU A 20 17.69 -13.10 12.61
N GLU A 21 16.99 -14.22 12.82
CA GLU A 21 16.70 -15.18 11.76
C GLU A 21 15.20 -15.31 11.58
N VAL A 22 14.75 -15.13 10.33
CA VAL A 22 13.39 -15.40 9.91
C VAL A 22 13.39 -16.75 9.20
N ALA A 23 12.67 -17.72 9.76
CA ALA A 23 12.63 -19.08 9.23
C ALA A 23 12.02 -19.13 7.82
N ALA A 24 12.39 -20.14 7.04
CA ALA A 24 11.91 -20.30 5.66
C ALA A 24 10.38 -20.40 5.60
N ASN A 25 9.77 -19.82 4.55
CA ASN A 25 8.31 -19.78 4.36
C ASN A 25 7.53 -19.16 5.54
N SER A 26 8.18 -18.32 6.35
CA SER A 26 7.57 -17.68 7.51
C SER A 26 7.58 -16.16 7.39
N MET A 27 6.78 -15.50 8.22
CA MET A 27 6.75 -14.05 8.32
C MET A 27 7.09 -13.63 9.75
N LEU A 28 8.04 -12.70 9.89
CA LEU A 28 8.36 -12.05 11.16
C LEU A 28 8.11 -10.55 11.03
N ARG A 29 7.37 -9.98 11.99
CA ARG A 29 7.18 -8.53 12.10
C ARG A 29 8.08 -7.97 13.20
N LEU A 30 8.85 -6.93 12.87
CA LEU A 30 9.60 -6.20 13.90
C LEU A 30 8.65 -5.44 14.84
N PRO A 31 8.99 -5.32 16.12
CA PRO A 31 8.20 -4.55 17.09
C PRO A 31 8.07 -3.07 16.70
N ASP A 32 6.88 -2.51 16.90
CA ASP A 32 6.50 -1.13 16.55
C ASP A 32 6.94 -0.08 17.60
N LYS A 33 7.99 -0.36 18.37
CA LYS A 33 8.40 0.50 19.50
C LYS A 33 9.75 1.18 19.32
N SER A 34 10.50 0.82 18.30
CA SER A 34 11.88 1.27 18.09
C SER A 34 11.99 2.02 16.77
N ALA A 35 12.40 3.28 16.83
CA ALA A 35 12.66 4.10 15.64
C ALA A 35 13.99 3.71 14.95
N SER A 36 14.92 3.10 15.67
CA SER A 36 16.18 2.61 15.12
C SER A 36 16.46 1.21 15.64
N VAL A 37 16.88 0.33 14.75
CA VAL A 37 17.23 -1.07 15.06
C VAL A 37 18.57 -1.38 14.43
N HIS A 38 19.43 -2.07 15.18
CA HIS A 38 20.71 -2.57 14.70
C HIS A 38 20.75 -4.09 14.85
N PHE A 39 21.30 -4.78 13.85
CA PHE A 39 21.59 -6.21 13.90
C PHE A 39 23.03 -6.44 13.45
N THR A 40 23.73 -7.32 14.14
CA THR A 40 25.02 -7.81 13.66
C THR A 40 24.82 -8.78 12.49
N HIS A 41 23.82 -9.66 12.58
CA HIS A 41 23.48 -10.61 11.52
C HIS A 41 21.96 -10.65 11.35
N LEU A 42 21.47 -10.37 10.15
CA LEU A 42 20.06 -10.47 9.80
C LEU A 42 19.92 -11.46 8.65
N ARG A 43 19.31 -12.61 8.94
CA ARG A 43 19.00 -13.63 7.94
C ARG A 43 17.50 -13.73 7.72
N VAL A 44 17.08 -13.58 6.49
CA VAL A 44 15.72 -13.89 6.04
C VAL A 44 15.82 -15.09 5.12
N ALA A 45 15.40 -16.26 5.60
CA ALA A 45 15.54 -17.50 4.85
C ALA A 45 14.64 -17.54 3.59
N ASP A 46 14.76 -18.61 2.81
CA ASP A 46 14.07 -18.75 1.53
C ASP A 46 12.55 -18.59 1.67
N ALA A 47 11.95 -17.83 0.76
CA ALA A 47 10.54 -17.46 0.72
C ALA A 47 10.00 -16.87 2.04
N ALA A 48 10.87 -16.38 2.91
CA ALA A 48 10.48 -15.73 4.16
C ALA A 48 10.27 -14.23 3.99
N THR A 49 9.51 -13.62 4.89
CA THR A 49 9.25 -12.18 4.88
C THR A 49 9.56 -11.54 6.23
N LEU A 50 10.44 -10.54 6.22
CA LEU A 50 10.63 -9.62 7.35
C LEU A 50 9.78 -8.37 7.13
N LEU A 51 8.86 -8.07 8.05
CA LEU A 51 8.02 -6.87 8.00
C LEU A 51 8.58 -5.77 8.92
N LEU A 52 8.97 -4.64 8.32
CA LEU A 52 9.43 -3.43 9.01
C LEU A 52 8.23 -2.49 9.28
N PRO A 53 8.01 -2.03 10.52
CA PRO A 53 6.89 -1.17 10.86
C PRO A 53 7.06 0.26 10.33
N ALA A 54 5.95 1.01 10.28
CA ALA A 54 5.91 2.38 9.78
C ALA A 54 6.67 3.37 10.68
N SER A 55 6.81 3.05 11.98
CA SER A 55 7.54 3.82 12.97
C SER A 55 9.07 3.69 12.87
N LEU A 56 9.58 2.66 12.20
CA LEU A 56 11.00 2.44 12.03
C LEU A 56 11.56 3.52 11.11
N ALA A 57 12.51 4.32 11.57
CA ALA A 57 13.20 5.34 10.78
C ALA A 57 14.57 4.86 10.27
N GLN A 58 15.20 3.92 10.97
CA GLN A 58 16.51 3.39 10.61
C GLN A 58 16.67 1.90 10.91
N LEU A 59 17.24 1.16 9.96
CA LEU A 59 17.70 -0.22 10.10
C LEU A 59 19.18 -0.30 9.73
N LYS A 60 20.03 -0.71 10.68
CA LYS A 60 21.46 -0.94 10.46
C LYS A 60 21.78 -2.41 10.57
N VAL A 61 22.45 -2.98 9.59
CA VAL A 61 22.82 -4.39 9.58
C VAL A 61 24.29 -4.54 9.21
N ASP A 62 25.07 -5.26 10.00
CA ASP A 62 26.45 -5.55 9.60
C ASP A 62 26.49 -6.64 8.53
N GLN A 63 25.72 -7.73 8.67
CA GLN A 63 25.59 -8.79 7.68
C GLN A 63 24.12 -9.09 7.38
N LEU A 64 23.67 -8.72 6.18
CA LEU A 64 22.33 -8.99 5.67
C LEU A 64 22.37 -10.19 4.71
N GLU A 65 21.57 -11.22 5.00
CA GLU A 65 21.39 -12.37 4.12
C GLU A 65 19.91 -12.53 3.76
N LEU A 66 19.58 -12.32 2.50
CA LEU A 66 18.27 -12.66 1.94
C LEU A 66 18.40 -13.97 1.15
N GLY A 67 17.60 -14.97 1.51
CA GLY A 67 17.47 -16.22 0.78
C GLY A 67 16.79 -16.04 -0.58
N ARG A 68 16.55 -17.15 -1.29
CA ARG A 68 15.78 -17.17 -2.53
C ARG A 68 14.36 -16.70 -2.26
N ASP A 69 13.84 -15.78 -3.08
CA ASP A 69 12.49 -15.21 -2.97
C ASP A 69 12.17 -14.57 -1.59
N ALA A 70 13.21 -14.27 -0.79
CA ALA A 70 13.07 -13.64 0.52
C ALA A 70 12.71 -12.15 0.39
N ARG A 71 11.91 -11.64 1.32
CA ARG A 71 11.35 -10.29 1.22
C ARG A 71 11.59 -9.46 2.47
N ILE A 72 12.00 -8.21 2.29
CA ILE A 72 11.88 -7.17 3.32
C ILE A 72 10.68 -6.30 2.96
N ALA A 73 9.55 -6.56 3.61
CA ALA A 73 8.32 -5.80 3.44
C ALA A 73 8.31 -4.59 4.39
N ILE A 74 8.14 -3.39 3.84
CA ILE A 74 8.25 -2.13 4.56
C ILE A 74 6.85 -1.52 4.62
N ALA A 75 6.35 -1.30 5.82
CA ALA A 75 5.02 -0.71 6.00
C ALA A 75 4.97 0.72 5.43
N PRO A 76 3.85 1.11 4.76
CA PRO A 76 3.68 2.44 4.21
C PRO A 76 3.77 3.54 5.27
N SER A 77 4.54 4.59 4.99
CA SER A 77 4.72 5.75 5.87
C SER A 77 5.14 6.97 5.04
N ASP A 78 4.79 8.17 5.52
CA ASP A 78 5.21 9.44 4.91
C ASP A 78 6.66 9.79 5.28
N SER A 79 7.19 9.19 6.35
CA SER A 79 8.59 9.37 6.76
C SER A 79 9.52 8.43 5.99
N PRO A 80 10.69 8.92 5.53
CA PRO A 80 11.67 8.06 4.88
C PRO A 80 12.20 6.97 5.83
N LEU A 81 12.71 5.88 5.26
CA LEU A 81 13.42 4.83 5.99
C LEU A 81 14.86 4.74 5.48
N LEU A 82 15.81 4.81 6.40
CA LEU A 82 17.22 4.54 6.13
C LEU A 82 17.51 3.06 6.41
N ILE A 83 18.03 2.34 5.42
CA ILE A 83 18.53 0.97 5.57
C ILE A 83 20.01 0.98 5.20
N GLU A 84 20.86 0.60 6.14
CA GLU A 84 22.30 0.50 5.94
C GLU A 84 22.74 -0.94 6.16
N ALA A 85 23.30 -1.58 5.12
CA ALA A 85 23.93 -2.88 5.22
C ALA A 85 25.43 -2.75 4.92
N ARG A 86 26.28 -3.20 5.84
CA ARG A 86 27.73 -3.25 5.61
C ARG A 86 28.06 -4.34 4.59
N SER A 87 27.53 -5.54 4.77
CA SER A 87 27.61 -6.63 3.79
C SER A 87 26.22 -7.18 3.52
N ALA A 88 25.87 -7.34 2.24
CA ALA A 88 24.56 -7.84 1.81
C ALA A 88 24.72 -8.97 0.80
N ARG A 89 24.25 -10.16 1.16
CA ARG A 89 24.06 -11.28 0.23
C ARG A 89 22.58 -11.39 -0.13
N LEU A 90 22.24 -11.21 -1.40
CA LEU A 90 20.85 -11.22 -1.86
C LEU A 90 20.63 -12.38 -2.83
N GLY A 91 19.82 -13.33 -2.40
CA GLY A 91 19.42 -14.48 -3.20
C GLY A 91 18.55 -14.10 -4.40
N GLU A 92 18.47 -15.02 -5.37
CA GLU A 92 17.61 -14.90 -6.54
C GLU A 92 16.16 -14.61 -6.12
N GLY A 93 15.52 -13.63 -6.77
CA GLY A 93 14.12 -13.27 -6.49
C GLY A 93 13.89 -12.48 -5.18
N SER A 94 14.94 -12.22 -4.39
CA SER A 94 14.80 -11.42 -3.17
C SER A 94 14.44 -9.96 -3.48
N GLU A 95 13.60 -9.34 -2.65
CA GLU A 95 13.08 -7.99 -2.88
C GLU A 95 12.92 -7.15 -1.60
N PHE A 96 13.10 -5.83 -1.76
CA PHE A 96 12.70 -4.81 -0.79
C PHE A 96 11.39 -4.18 -1.26
N THR A 97 10.33 -4.26 -0.46
CA THR A 97 8.99 -3.88 -0.87
C THR A 97 8.45 -2.77 0.02
N ALA A 98 8.49 -1.53 -0.46
CA ALA A 98 8.01 -0.31 0.16
C ALA A 98 6.79 0.28 -0.57
N THR A 99 5.91 -0.58 -1.08
CA THR A 99 4.69 -0.17 -1.79
C THR A 99 3.76 0.65 -0.91
N GLY A 100 3.05 1.60 -1.51
CA GLY A 100 2.04 2.39 -0.86
C GLY A 100 0.78 1.61 -0.48
N ALA A 101 -0.09 2.24 0.31
CA ALA A 101 -1.37 1.65 0.70
C ALA A 101 -2.47 2.09 -0.29
N ALA A 102 -3.29 1.15 -0.75
CA ALA A 102 -4.47 1.47 -1.54
C ALA A 102 -5.45 2.36 -0.73
N GLY A 103 -6.10 3.27 -1.44
CA GLY A 103 -7.15 4.11 -0.89
C GLY A 103 -8.40 3.32 -0.55
N SER A 104 -9.19 3.88 0.35
CA SER A 104 -10.55 3.47 0.65
C SER A 104 -11.48 4.69 0.58
N TYR A 105 -12.78 4.46 0.68
CA TYR A 105 -13.78 5.53 0.76
C TYR A 105 -13.54 6.55 1.90
N GLN A 106 -12.79 6.17 2.95
CA GLN A 106 -12.51 7.00 4.11
C GLN A 106 -11.07 7.55 4.13
N ARG A 107 -10.17 6.96 3.35
CA ARG A 107 -8.73 7.25 3.42
C ARG A 107 -8.14 7.30 2.02
N ALA A 108 -7.46 8.39 1.70
CA ALA A 108 -6.72 8.51 0.44
C ALA A 108 -5.67 7.40 0.31
N ALA A 109 -5.30 7.10 -0.92
CA ALA A 109 -4.17 6.22 -1.20
C ALA A 109 -2.88 6.85 -0.64
N ARG A 110 -1.95 6.00 -0.20
CA ARG A 110 -0.62 6.42 0.29
C ARG A 110 0.44 6.13 -0.75
N SER A 111 1.44 7.00 -0.80
CA SER A 111 2.57 6.83 -1.69
C SER A 111 3.42 5.62 -1.33
N GLY A 112 4.24 5.16 -2.27
CA GLY A 112 5.37 4.31 -1.94
C GLY A 112 6.25 5.01 -0.90
N ARG A 113 6.74 4.26 0.10
CA ARG A 113 7.58 4.84 1.15
C ARG A 113 8.96 5.15 0.57
N SER A 114 9.46 6.35 0.85
CA SER A 114 10.80 6.74 0.40
C SER A 114 11.87 5.97 1.17
N LEU A 115 12.88 5.46 0.47
CA LEU A 115 13.96 4.67 1.04
C LEU A 115 15.32 5.28 0.70
N ASP A 116 16.18 5.37 1.71
CA ASP A 116 17.62 5.53 1.53
C ASP A 116 18.26 4.17 1.84
N LEU A 117 18.63 3.41 0.81
CA LEU A 117 19.23 2.09 0.90
C LEU A 117 20.71 2.17 0.58
N LYS A 118 21.56 1.92 1.59
CA LYS A 118 23.01 1.93 1.46
C LYS A 118 23.57 0.54 1.66
N LEU A 119 24.14 -0.04 0.61
CA LEU A 119 24.77 -1.35 0.62
C LEU A 119 26.28 -1.17 0.34
N THR A 120 27.10 -1.40 1.37
CA THR A 120 28.55 -1.12 1.27
C THR A 120 29.31 -2.24 0.56
N GLU A 121 28.90 -3.48 0.76
CA GLU A 121 29.34 -4.66 0.00
C GLU A 121 28.09 -5.42 -0.45
N VAL A 122 28.05 -5.82 -1.73
CA VAL A 122 26.88 -6.49 -2.33
C VAL A 122 27.32 -7.73 -3.08
N ASP A 123 26.79 -8.88 -2.66
CA ASP A 123 26.84 -10.15 -3.35
C ASP A 123 25.42 -10.53 -3.79
N ALA A 124 25.07 -10.21 -5.03
CA ALA A 124 23.72 -10.39 -5.55
C ALA A 124 23.72 -10.58 -7.06
N GLU A 125 22.79 -11.39 -7.58
CA GLU A 125 22.50 -11.36 -9.02
C GLU A 125 21.84 -10.04 -9.41
N ARG A 126 20.87 -9.61 -8.61
CA ARG A 126 20.10 -8.37 -8.79
C ARG A 126 19.71 -7.77 -7.45
N VAL A 127 19.53 -6.46 -7.44
CA VAL A 127 18.90 -5.72 -6.34
C VAL A 127 17.51 -5.31 -6.81
N VAL A 128 16.47 -5.87 -6.21
CA VAL A 128 15.07 -5.60 -6.59
C VAL A 128 14.39 -4.75 -5.51
N ILE A 129 13.83 -3.62 -5.93
CA ILE A 129 13.12 -2.68 -5.05
C ILE A 129 11.74 -2.36 -5.66
N ASP A 130 10.68 -2.48 -4.87
CA ASP A 130 9.33 -2.08 -5.25
C ASP A 130 8.81 -1.00 -4.32
N ALA A 131 8.61 0.20 -4.86
CA ALA A 131 8.04 1.32 -4.14
C ALA A 131 6.89 1.95 -4.93
N ARG A 132 6.05 1.13 -5.58
CA ARG A 132 4.87 1.61 -6.30
C ARG A 132 3.88 2.31 -5.39
N GLY A 133 3.16 3.30 -5.94
CA GLY A 133 2.11 4.02 -5.25
C GLY A 133 0.84 3.20 -5.03
N GLY A 134 0.08 3.52 -3.98
CA GLY A 134 -1.22 2.90 -3.72
C GLY A 134 -2.28 3.31 -4.72
N ALA A 135 -3.14 2.38 -5.14
CA ALA A 135 -4.26 2.67 -6.04
C ALA A 135 -5.34 3.53 -5.38
N GLY A 136 -5.97 4.42 -6.15
CA GLY A 136 -7.08 5.25 -5.71
C GLY A 136 -8.34 4.43 -5.41
N ALA A 137 -9.14 4.89 -4.44
CA ALA A 137 -10.42 4.28 -4.11
C ALA A 137 -11.46 4.54 -5.23
N PRO A 138 -12.40 3.61 -5.48
CA PRO A 138 -13.50 3.88 -6.39
C PRO A 138 -14.43 4.97 -5.85
N GLY A 139 -15.16 5.63 -6.73
CA GLY A 139 -16.23 6.56 -6.37
C GLY A 139 -17.47 5.85 -5.83
N TYR A 140 -18.32 6.58 -5.12
CA TYR A 140 -19.58 6.07 -4.62
C TYR A 140 -20.57 5.83 -5.75
N VAL A 141 -21.38 4.77 -5.65
CA VAL A 141 -22.51 4.57 -6.56
C VAL A 141 -23.63 5.56 -6.22
N GLY A 142 -24.22 6.18 -7.24
CA GLY A 142 -25.41 6.99 -7.10
C GLY A 142 -26.61 6.12 -6.71
N LEU A 143 -27.47 6.65 -5.85
CA LEU A 143 -28.68 5.94 -5.42
C LEU A 143 -29.75 6.00 -6.51
N ASP A 144 -30.46 4.88 -6.68
CA ASP A 144 -31.59 4.83 -7.61
C ASP A 144 -32.75 5.71 -7.09
N GLY A 145 -33.39 6.42 -8.02
CA GLY A 145 -34.56 7.23 -7.72
C GLY A 145 -35.75 6.38 -7.29
N GLY A 146 -36.43 6.80 -6.21
CA GLY A 146 -37.67 6.18 -5.76
C GLY A 146 -38.78 6.26 -6.81
N ASN A 147 -39.59 5.21 -6.91
CA ASN A 147 -40.74 5.19 -7.82
C ASN A 147 -41.87 6.10 -7.32
N GLY A 148 -42.59 6.71 -8.26
CA GLY A 148 -43.82 7.45 -8.00
C GLY A 148 -44.97 6.53 -7.58
N GLN A 149 -45.93 7.11 -6.89
CA GLN A 149 -47.16 6.44 -6.44
C GLN A 149 -48.22 6.52 -7.55
N ALA A 150 -48.94 5.43 -7.76
CA ALA A 150 -50.02 5.39 -8.75
C ALA A 150 -51.19 6.30 -8.36
N GLY A 151 -51.93 6.79 -9.36
CA GLY A 151 -53.12 7.62 -9.15
C GLY A 151 -54.24 6.87 -8.43
N GLY A 152 -54.93 7.56 -7.53
CA GLY A 152 -56.02 7.02 -6.71
C GLY A 152 -57.40 7.37 -7.30
N CYS A 153 -58.38 6.46 -7.17
CA CYS A 153 -59.75 6.70 -7.66
C CYS A 153 -60.60 7.64 -6.80
N THR A 154 -60.04 8.18 -5.73
CA THR A 154 -60.61 9.24 -4.89
C THR A 154 -59.99 10.61 -5.20
N TRP A 155 -59.91 10.94 -6.50
CA TRP A 155 -59.31 12.17 -7.04
C TRP A 155 -57.80 12.32 -6.81
N GLY A 156 -57.05 11.21 -6.76
CA GLY A 156 -55.60 11.23 -6.59
C GLY A 156 -54.85 11.27 -7.92
N GLN A 157 -53.80 12.08 -8.03
CA GLN A 157 -52.91 12.09 -9.19
C GLN A 157 -51.74 11.12 -9.00
N ALA A 158 -51.26 10.52 -10.09
CA ALA A 158 -50.03 9.74 -10.03
C ALA A 158 -48.84 10.67 -9.78
N SER A 159 -47.95 10.31 -8.87
CA SER A 159 -46.77 11.12 -8.60
C SER A 159 -45.61 10.77 -9.54
N ARG A 160 -44.74 11.76 -9.76
CA ARG A 160 -43.52 11.59 -10.55
C ARG A 160 -42.52 10.69 -9.81
N GLY A 161 -41.76 9.88 -10.55
CA GLY A 161 -40.60 9.18 -10.02
C GLY A 161 -39.47 10.15 -9.66
N ALA A 162 -38.75 9.86 -8.59
CA ALA A 162 -37.58 10.64 -8.20
C ALA A 162 -36.42 10.41 -9.17
N ASN A 163 -35.53 11.40 -9.27
CA ASN A 163 -34.29 11.24 -10.04
C ASN A 163 -33.35 10.28 -9.30
N GLY A 164 -32.51 9.59 -10.06
CA GLY A 164 -31.34 8.93 -9.49
C GLY A 164 -30.25 9.95 -9.17
N ASP A 165 -29.41 9.64 -8.19
CA ASP A 165 -28.27 10.46 -7.82
C ASP A 165 -27.10 10.21 -8.78
N ASP A 166 -26.22 11.20 -8.88
CA ASP A 166 -24.97 11.08 -9.62
C ASP A 166 -23.99 10.13 -8.88
N GLY A 167 -23.15 9.45 -9.66
CA GLY A 167 -22.03 8.69 -9.12
C GLY A 167 -20.91 9.62 -8.64
N GLY A 168 -20.25 9.25 -7.54
CA GLY A 168 -19.09 9.97 -7.06
C GLY A 168 -17.87 9.78 -7.96
N ASN A 169 -16.95 10.74 -7.96
CA ASN A 169 -15.67 10.61 -8.65
C ASN A 169 -14.79 9.55 -7.97
N GLY A 170 -13.97 8.87 -8.77
CA GLY A 170 -12.88 8.04 -8.26
C GLY A 170 -11.81 8.90 -7.60
N HIS A 171 -11.14 8.35 -6.60
CA HIS A 171 -10.03 9.02 -5.94
C HIS A 171 -8.74 8.84 -6.74
N ASP A 172 -7.83 9.79 -6.61
CA ASP A 172 -6.52 9.73 -7.28
C ASP A 172 -5.65 8.59 -6.74
N GLY A 173 -4.82 8.03 -7.61
CA GLY A 173 -3.73 7.15 -7.24
C GLY A 173 -2.59 7.93 -6.57
N ALA A 174 -1.93 7.30 -5.60
CA ALA A 174 -0.81 7.93 -4.92
C ALA A 174 0.50 7.81 -5.73
N PRO A 175 1.47 8.72 -5.55
CA PRO A 175 2.74 8.63 -6.28
C PRO A 175 3.60 7.44 -5.84
N GLY A 176 4.53 7.02 -6.70
CA GLY A 176 5.61 6.11 -6.34
C GLY A 176 6.58 6.73 -5.31
N GLY A 177 7.35 5.89 -4.64
CA GLY A 177 8.35 6.33 -3.66
C GLY A 177 9.61 6.92 -4.29
N ARG A 178 10.35 7.71 -3.51
CA ARG A 178 11.71 8.14 -3.88
C ARG A 178 12.73 7.16 -3.27
N ILE A 179 13.57 6.58 -4.12
CA ILE A 179 14.59 5.60 -3.73
C ILE A 179 15.97 6.18 -3.98
N ARG A 180 16.74 6.38 -2.91
CA ARG A 180 18.17 6.62 -3.00
C ARG A 180 18.89 5.31 -2.74
N LEU A 181 19.55 4.77 -3.75
CA LEU A 181 20.31 3.53 -3.68
C LEU A 181 21.79 3.85 -3.76
N SER A 182 22.55 3.53 -2.72
CA SER A 182 24.00 3.59 -2.71
C SER A 182 24.57 2.17 -2.74
N VAL A 183 25.33 1.83 -3.79
CA VAL A 183 25.94 0.51 -4.02
C VAL A 183 27.44 0.64 -4.27
N PRO A 184 28.24 -0.44 -4.18
CA PRO A 184 29.68 -0.37 -4.45
C PRO A 184 29.99 0.09 -5.88
N GLN A 185 31.14 0.73 -6.09
CA GLN A 185 31.58 1.18 -7.42
C GLN A 185 31.61 0.07 -8.49
N GLY A 186 31.88 -1.18 -8.09
CA GLY A 186 31.91 -2.33 -9.00
C GLY A 186 30.55 -3.00 -9.28
N PHE A 187 29.45 -2.54 -8.68
CA PHE A 187 28.14 -3.16 -8.86
C PHE A 187 27.45 -2.59 -10.11
N ALA A 188 27.18 -3.48 -11.07
CA ALA A 188 26.60 -3.12 -12.37
C ALA A 188 25.16 -2.57 -12.24
N GLN A 189 24.89 -1.41 -12.84
CA GLN A 189 23.60 -0.73 -12.76
C GLN A 189 22.46 -1.56 -13.38
N GLU A 190 22.75 -2.34 -14.41
CA GLU A 190 21.80 -3.24 -15.08
C GLU A 190 21.26 -4.35 -14.15
N ARG A 191 21.93 -4.59 -13.02
CA ARG A 191 21.48 -5.53 -11.98
C ARG A 191 20.51 -4.88 -10.99
N VAL A 192 20.29 -3.57 -11.07
CA VAL A 192 19.33 -2.84 -10.24
C VAL A 192 17.97 -2.79 -10.94
N VAL A 193 16.96 -3.39 -10.34
CA VAL A 193 15.59 -3.42 -10.85
C VAL A 193 14.69 -2.68 -9.87
N VAL A 194 14.08 -1.58 -10.31
CA VAL A 194 13.23 -0.75 -9.45
C VAL A 194 11.85 -0.57 -10.07
N ARG A 195 10.80 -0.83 -9.29
CA ARG A 195 9.39 -0.58 -9.66
C ARG A 195 8.90 0.67 -8.92
N LEU A 196 8.69 1.75 -9.66
CA LEU A 196 8.34 3.08 -9.11
C LEU A 196 7.04 3.64 -9.68
N ASP A 197 6.22 2.82 -10.32
CA ASP A 197 4.96 3.27 -10.91
C ASP A 197 4.06 3.94 -9.87
N GLY A 198 3.39 5.01 -10.29
CA GLY A 198 2.30 5.58 -9.50
C GLY A 198 1.11 4.63 -9.39
N GLY A 199 0.27 4.87 -8.39
CA GLY A 199 -0.94 4.12 -8.17
C GLY A 199 -1.95 4.29 -9.31
N ALA A 200 -2.68 3.23 -9.60
CA ALA A 200 -3.77 3.29 -10.56
C ALA A 200 -4.89 4.26 -10.09
N PRO A 201 -5.57 4.94 -11.01
CA PRO A 201 -6.68 5.82 -10.67
C PRO A 201 -7.88 5.03 -10.13
N GLY A 202 -8.61 5.65 -9.21
CA GLY A 202 -9.90 5.15 -8.73
C GLY A 202 -10.93 5.12 -9.86
N LYS A 203 -11.72 4.06 -9.91
CA LYS A 203 -12.82 3.92 -10.88
C LYS A 203 -13.94 4.92 -10.56
N PRO A 204 -14.62 5.48 -11.58
CA PRO A 204 -15.80 6.32 -11.34
C PRO A 204 -16.94 5.54 -10.70
N GLY A 205 -17.72 6.23 -9.88
CA GLY A 205 -19.00 5.73 -9.37
C GLY A 205 -20.04 5.61 -10.48
N ALA A 206 -20.82 4.54 -10.46
CA ALA A 206 -21.94 4.38 -11.38
C ALA A 206 -23.07 5.36 -11.03
N ALA A 207 -23.79 5.83 -12.05
CA ALA A 207 -24.98 6.66 -11.87
C ALA A 207 -26.15 5.85 -11.28
N GLY A 208 -26.97 6.52 -10.45
CA GLY A 208 -28.27 6.03 -10.03
C GLY A 208 -29.27 6.04 -11.18
N LYS A 209 -30.13 5.03 -11.23
CA LYS A 209 -31.21 4.91 -12.22
C LYS A 209 -32.36 5.86 -11.88
N ALA A 210 -33.09 6.26 -12.92
CA ALA A 210 -34.33 7.00 -12.74
C ALA A 210 -35.41 6.15 -12.04
N GLY A 211 -36.13 6.74 -11.09
CA GLY A 211 -37.38 6.19 -10.57
C GLY A 211 -38.46 6.20 -11.63
N LYS A 212 -39.28 5.14 -11.69
CA LYS A 212 -40.45 5.09 -12.58
C LYS A 212 -41.54 6.00 -12.04
N GLY A 213 -42.23 6.70 -12.92
CA GLY A 213 -43.44 7.44 -12.56
C GLY A 213 -44.58 6.52 -12.14
N GLY A 214 -45.48 7.04 -11.32
CA GLY A 214 -46.66 6.30 -10.87
C GLY A 214 -47.54 5.89 -12.06
N ALA A 215 -48.09 4.67 -12.02
CA ALA A 215 -48.94 4.20 -13.10
C ALA A 215 -50.25 5.00 -13.21
N SER A 216 -50.75 5.15 -14.44
CA SER A 216 -52.12 5.60 -14.69
C SER A 216 -53.13 4.59 -14.16
N LYS A 217 -54.33 5.06 -13.81
CA LYS A 217 -55.42 4.21 -13.33
C LYS A 217 -56.74 4.62 -13.97
N GLY A 218 -57.43 3.66 -14.58
CA GLY A 218 -58.81 3.83 -15.03
C GLY A 218 -59.77 3.68 -13.85
N CYS A 219 -60.59 4.71 -13.61
CA CYS A 219 -61.65 4.72 -12.61
C CYS A 219 -63.02 4.78 -13.31
N LEU A 220 -64.10 4.53 -12.57
CA LEU A 220 -65.45 4.32 -13.14
C LEU A 220 -65.94 5.48 -14.04
N VAL A 221 -65.57 6.73 -13.70
CA VAL A 221 -66.04 7.93 -14.42
C VAL A 221 -64.90 8.82 -14.93
N TYR A 222 -63.64 8.44 -14.74
CA TYR A 222 -62.45 9.18 -15.19
C TYR A 222 -61.19 8.30 -15.15
N SER A 223 -60.08 8.76 -15.71
CA SER A 223 -58.77 8.13 -15.56
C SER A 223 -57.75 9.11 -14.99
N THR A 224 -56.74 8.60 -14.29
CA THR A 224 -55.58 9.38 -13.87
C THR A 224 -54.45 9.19 -14.87
N ASP A 225 -53.79 10.26 -15.26
CA ASP A 225 -52.58 10.18 -16.08
C ASP A 225 -51.44 9.50 -15.30
N ALA A 226 -50.48 8.93 -16.02
CA ALA A 226 -49.28 8.39 -15.42
C ALA A 226 -48.34 9.52 -14.99
N GLY A 227 -47.65 9.33 -13.87
CA GLY A 227 -46.59 10.22 -13.45
C GLY A 227 -45.40 10.12 -14.41
N ALA A 228 -44.69 11.23 -14.60
CA ALA A 228 -43.44 11.19 -15.37
C ALA A 228 -42.36 10.38 -14.64
N ASN A 229 -41.41 9.82 -15.38
CA ASN A 229 -40.23 9.20 -14.79
C ASN A 229 -39.30 10.28 -14.19
N GLY A 230 -38.45 9.83 -13.27
CA GLY A 230 -37.26 10.57 -12.89
C GLY A 230 -36.25 10.69 -14.03
N ARG A 231 -35.16 11.39 -13.76
CA ARG A 231 -33.96 11.39 -14.62
C ARG A 231 -32.90 10.47 -14.02
N PRO A 232 -32.12 9.75 -14.84
CA PRO A 232 -30.94 9.07 -14.34
C PRO A 232 -29.90 10.10 -13.89
N GLY A 233 -29.06 9.72 -12.93
CA GLY A 233 -27.88 10.48 -12.59
C GLY A 233 -26.81 10.38 -13.70
N GLN A 234 -25.70 11.06 -13.49
CA GLN A 234 -24.49 10.98 -14.30
C GLN A 234 -23.44 10.11 -13.61
N PRO A 235 -22.64 9.34 -14.37
CA PRO A 235 -21.50 8.64 -13.80
C PRO A 235 -20.46 9.66 -13.31
N GLY A 236 -19.71 9.29 -12.27
CA GLY A 236 -18.58 10.08 -11.83
C GLY A 236 -17.44 10.09 -12.85
N GLN A 237 -16.40 10.86 -12.56
CA GLN A 237 -15.15 10.85 -13.30
C GLN A 237 -14.13 9.88 -12.67
N PRO A 238 -13.25 9.25 -13.46
CA PRO A 238 -12.11 8.52 -12.89
C PRO A 238 -11.19 9.48 -12.14
N GLY A 239 -10.48 8.97 -11.13
CA GLY A 239 -9.40 9.71 -10.50
C GLY A 239 -8.22 9.90 -11.46
N LEU A 240 -7.23 10.68 -11.03
CA LEU A 240 -5.94 10.80 -11.70
C LEU A 240 -5.02 9.63 -11.34
N ALA A 241 -4.18 9.22 -12.30
CA ALA A 241 -3.12 8.27 -12.01
C ALA A 241 -2.03 8.94 -11.16
N GLY A 242 -1.43 8.18 -10.24
CA GLY A 242 -0.30 8.66 -9.46
C GLY A 242 0.92 8.95 -10.33
N ALA A 243 1.74 9.93 -9.94
CA ALA A 243 3.01 10.17 -10.60
C ALA A 243 4.00 9.01 -10.33
N ALA A 244 4.88 8.74 -11.29
CA ALA A 244 5.99 7.83 -11.06
C ALA A 244 6.94 8.39 -9.98
N GLY A 245 7.55 7.49 -9.23
CA GLY A 245 8.59 7.81 -8.25
C GLY A 245 9.93 8.12 -8.92
N GLU A 246 10.96 8.24 -8.10
CA GLU A 246 12.30 8.64 -8.53
C GLU A 246 13.36 7.68 -8.00
N LEU A 247 14.35 7.32 -8.85
CA LEU A 247 15.54 6.58 -8.46
C LEU A 247 16.76 7.50 -8.51
N ILE A 248 17.46 7.61 -7.38
CA ILE A 248 18.76 8.27 -7.26
C ILE A 248 19.79 7.18 -6.98
N LEU A 249 20.51 6.75 -8.00
CA LEU A 249 21.59 5.78 -7.88
C LEU A 249 22.91 6.49 -7.56
N GLN A 250 23.64 5.99 -6.56
CA GLN A 250 24.93 6.48 -6.14
C GLN A 250 25.91 5.31 -6.02
N HIS A 251 27.15 5.52 -6.43
CA HIS A 251 28.24 4.59 -6.20
C HIS A 251 29.06 5.07 -4.99
N LEU A 252 29.36 4.15 -4.08
CA LEU A 252 30.19 4.36 -2.89
C LEU A 252 31.69 4.26 -3.21
#